data_AF-A0A1A8S696-F1
#
_entry.id   AF-A0A1A8S696-F1
#
_cell.length_a   1.000
_cell.length_b   1.000
_cell.length_c   1.000
_cell.angle_alpha   90.00
_cell.angle_beta   90.00
_cell.angle_gamma   90.00
#
_symmetry.space_group_name_H-M   'P 1'
#
loop_
_entity.id
_entity.type
_entity.pdbx_description
1 polymer ?
#
loop_
_entity_poly.entity_id
_entity_poly.type
_entity_poly.pdbx_seq_one_letter_code
_entity_poly.pdbx_strand_id
1 'polypeptide(L)'
;IWQANTAGKRIIFYGDDTWVRLFPKHFMEHDGTTSFFVSDYTEVDNNVTRHLDRTLKRDDWDVLILHYLGLDHIGHISGPHSSLIQPKLLEMDDVLKKIHSSLVSKEAEGSLPYLLVLCGDHGMSETGSHGGSSEPEISTPLVLISPAFRRKGGMKKPEVVEQVDLTPTLALGLGLPISQNSVGRVIPGVFEESSLRDQLRFLHLNGHQLSCLLKDSIPGYEKDAGFEQFRVAEKAHGNWMKLYLEGNASEVLMNMGKKVLKQYLEALAAMSSALSKQL
;
A
#
# COMPACT_ATOMS: atom_id res chain seq x y z
N ILE A 1 5.07 9.38 0.54
CA ILE A 1 6.36 10.13 0.64
C ILE A 1 6.26 11.34 1.55
N TRP A 2 5.42 12.35 1.25
CA TRP A 2 5.25 13.55 2.08
C TRP A 2 5.07 13.26 3.58
N GLN A 3 4.12 12.40 3.94
CA GLN A 3 3.85 12.04 5.35
C GLN A 3 5.06 11.40 6.05
N ALA A 4 5.79 10.53 5.33
CA ALA A 4 7.00 9.90 5.86
C ALA A 4 8.11 10.94 6.07
N ASN A 5 8.33 11.83 5.10
CA ASN A 5 9.33 12.89 5.20
C ASN A 5 9.03 13.87 6.35
N THR A 6 7.77 14.31 6.48
CA THR A 6 7.33 15.17 7.60
C THR A 6 7.53 14.49 8.95
N ALA A 7 7.37 13.17 9.02
CA ALA A 7 7.65 12.37 10.20
C ALA A 7 9.15 12.09 10.43
N GLY A 8 10.04 12.71 9.64
CA GLY A 8 11.48 12.56 9.76
C GLY A 8 12.02 11.20 9.29
N LYS A 9 11.24 10.44 8.52
CA LYS A 9 11.70 9.17 7.96
C LYS A 9 12.77 9.41 6.90
N ARG A 10 13.80 8.56 6.94
CA ARG A 10 14.92 8.53 6.01
C ARG A 10 14.55 7.70 4.78
N ILE A 11 14.30 8.38 3.66
CA ILE A 11 13.77 7.76 2.44
C ILE A 11 14.87 7.70 1.37
N ILE A 12 15.12 6.52 0.84
CA ILE A 12 16.00 6.29 -0.32
C ILE A 12 15.14 5.95 -1.54
N PHE A 13 15.48 6.50 -2.71
CA PHE A 13 14.78 6.26 -3.96
C PHE A 13 15.73 5.98 -5.14
N TYR A 14 15.53 4.87 -5.85
CA TYR A 14 16.20 4.61 -7.12
C TYR A 14 15.16 4.24 -8.18
N GLY A 15 15.18 4.93 -9.33
CA GLY A 15 14.21 4.69 -10.40
C GLY A 15 13.92 5.92 -11.23
N ASP A 16 12.70 6.05 -11.75
CA ASP A 16 12.31 7.11 -12.68
C ASP A 16 12.57 8.52 -12.10
N ASP A 17 13.27 9.37 -12.87
CA ASP A 17 13.66 10.71 -12.44
C ASP A 17 12.47 11.68 -12.22
N THR A 18 11.29 11.34 -12.72
CA THR A 18 10.02 12.04 -12.47
C THR A 18 9.72 12.10 -10.97
N TRP A 19 9.99 11.05 -10.21
CA TRP A 19 9.76 11.03 -8.77
C TRP A 19 10.67 12.02 -8.03
N VAL A 20 11.92 12.15 -8.47
CA VAL A 20 12.88 13.12 -7.92
C VAL A 20 12.37 14.56 -8.13
N ARG A 21 11.75 14.82 -9.29
CA ARG A 21 11.16 16.13 -9.63
C ARG A 21 9.87 16.41 -8.85
N LEU A 22 9.03 15.39 -8.65
CA LEU A 22 7.76 15.49 -7.90
C LEU A 22 7.98 15.65 -6.39
N PHE A 23 9.05 15.05 -5.84
CA PHE A 23 9.35 15.07 -4.42
C PHE A 23 10.74 15.68 -4.13
N PRO A 24 10.99 16.95 -4.51
CA PRO A 24 12.29 17.56 -4.33
C PRO A 24 12.64 17.62 -2.84
N LYS A 25 13.88 17.23 -2.49
CA LYS A 25 14.41 17.23 -1.11
C LYS A 25 13.74 16.25 -0.13
N HIS A 26 12.91 15.33 -0.61
CA HIS A 26 12.27 14.32 0.26
C HIS A 26 13.08 13.03 0.40
N PHE A 27 14.06 12.82 -0.47
CA PHE A 27 14.94 11.66 -0.45
C PHE A 27 16.29 12.05 0.15
N MET A 28 16.77 11.27 1.12
CA MET A 28 18.10 11.48 1.70
C MET A 28 19.21 11.05 0.74
N GLU A 29 18.90 10.08 -0.13
CA GLU A 29 19.76 9.52 -1.17
C GLU A 29 18.85 9.12 -2.31
N HIS A 30 19.19 9.53 -3.53
CA HIS A 30 18.42 9.15 -4.70
C HIS A 30 19.28 9.07 -5.95
N ASP A 31 18.83 8.26 -6.90
CA ASP A 31 19.40 8.20 -8.25
C ASP A 31 18.28 8.03 -9.28
N GLY A 32 18.18 9.02 -10.16
CA GLY A 32 17.12 9.13 -11.16
C GLY A 32 17.57 8.54 -12.49
N THR A 33 16.70 7.74 -13.09
CA THR A 33 16.89 7.14 -14.41
C THR A 33 15.90 7.77 -15.39
N THR A 34 16.38 8.15 -16.56
CA THR A 34 15.52 8.70 -17.61
C THR A 34 14.72 7.58 -18.27
N SER A 35 13.40 7.66 -18.23
CA SER A 35 12.47 6.66 -18.80
C SER A 35 12.14 6.86 -20.28
N PHE A 36 12.52 8.00 -20.89
CA PHE A 36 12.12 8.33 -22.27
C PHE A 36 12.76 7.48 -23.37
N PHE A 37 13.79 6.69 -23.06
CA PHE A 37 14.44 5.80 -24.02
C PHE A 37 13.88 4.39 -23.92
N VAL A 38 12.65 4.19 -24.40
CA VAL A 38 11.89 2.93 -24.28
C VAL A 38 12.64 1.72 -24.83
N SER A 39 13.52 1.89 -25.82
CA SER A 39 14.34 0.80 -26.37
C SER A 39 15.33 0.20 -25.35
N ASP A 40 15.66 0.93 -24.29
CA ASP A 40 16.50 0.44 -23.21
C ASP A 40 15.65 -0.14 -22.08
N TYR A 41 15.57 -1.47 -22.04
CA TYR A 41 14.94 -2.23 -20.96
C TYR A 41 15.96 -2.91 -20.03
N THR A 42 17.26 -2.63 -20.19
CA THR A 42 18.34 -3.30 -19.45
C THR A 42 19.12 -2.33 -18.59
N GLU A 43 19.65 -1.24 -19.16
CA GLU A 43 20.41 -0.26 -18.39
C GLU A 43 19.50 0.47 -17.40
N VAL A 44 18.24 0.75 -17.76
CA VAL A 44 17.26 1.32 -16.82
C VAL A 44 17.12 0.52 -15.52
N ASP A 45 17.07 -0.81 -15.59
CA ASP A 45 16.95 -1.68 -14.42
C ASP A 45 18.30 -1.87 -13.70
N ASN A 46 19.41 -1.92 -14.46
CA ASN A 46 20.76 -1.91 -13.89
C ASN A 46 21.03 -0.64 -13.08
N ASN A 47 20.50 0.51 -13.52
CA ASN A 47 20.64 1.79 -12.86
C ASN A 47 19.98 1.81 -11.48
N VAL A 48 18.88 1.09 -11.33
CA VAL A 48 18.21 0.86 -10.04
C VAL A 48 18.99 -0.17 -9.21
N THR A 49 19.31 -1.33 -9.80
CA THR A 49 19.86 -2.48 -9.08
C THR A 49 21.29 -2.28 -8.56
N ARG A 50 22.12 -1.47 -9.23
CA ARG A 50 23.54 -1.26 -8.83
C ARG A 50 23.73 -0.77 -7.40
N HIS A 51 22.73 -0.08 -6.84
CA HIS A 51 22.79 0.48 -5.48
C HIS A 51 22.32 -0.49 -4.40
N LEU A 52 21.65 -1.57 -4.80
CA LEU A 52 20.90 -2.43 -3.90
C LEU A 52 21.80 -3.11 -2.86
N ASP A 53 22.92 -3.69 -3.29
CA ASP A 53 23.86 -4.38 -2.39
C ASP A 53 24.41 -3.49 -1.28
N ARG A 54 24.80 -2.27 -1.66
CA ARG A 54 25.33 -1.30 -0.70
C ARG A 54 24.23 -0.83 0.24
N THR A 55 23.04 -0.57 -0.30
CA THR A 55 21.90 -0.04 0.47
C THR A 55 21.37 -1.04 1.50
N LEU A 56 21.24 -2.31 1.11
CA LEU A 56 20.78 -3.38 2.00
C LEU A 56 21.72 -3.61 3.20
N LYS A 57 23.02 -3.35 3.05
CA LYS A 57 24.00 -3.45 4.15
C LYS A 57 23.98 -2.28 5.14
N ARG A 58 23.22 -1.21 4.85
CA ARG A 58 23.12 -0.03 5.70
C ARG A 58 21.90 -0.08 6.60
N ASP A 59 21.98 0.57 7.75
CA ASP A 59 20.89 0.71 8.74
C ASP A 59 20.44 2.17 8.90
N ASP A 60 20.85 3.03 7.97
CA ASP A 60 20.62 4.47 8.02
C ASP A 60 19.39 4.94 7.22
N TRP A 61 18.49 4.03 6.87
CA TRP A 61 17.25 4.32 6.14
C TRP A 61 16.03 3.65 6.80
N ASP A 62 14.85 4.23 6.57
CA ASP A 62 13.57 3.73 7.08
C ASP A 62 12.64 3.28 5.95
N VAL A 63 12.79 3.86 4.75
CA VAL A 63 12.02 3.50 3.54
C VAL A 63 12.97 3.41 2.35
N LEU A 64 12.97 2.28 1.65
CA LEU A 64 13.64 2.09 0.37
C LEU A 64 12.60 1.90 -0.73
N ILE A 65 12.65 2.74 -1.76
CA ILE A 65 11.77 2.67 -2.93
C ILE A 65 12.63 2.35 -4.16
N LEU A 66 12.28 1.27 -4.85
CA LEU A 66 12.89 0.86 -6.11
C LEU A 66 11.81 0.89 -7.18
N HIS A 67 12.02 1.65 -8.25
CA HIS A 67 11.07 1.80 -9.34
C HIS A 67 11.71 1.35 -10.65
N TYR A 68 11.38 0.12 -11.05
CA TYR A 68 11.87 -0.55 -12.25
C TYR A 68 11.03 -0.19 -13.48
N LEU A 69 11.66 -0.20 -14.67
CA LEU A 69 11.05 0.27 -15.92
C LEU A 69 11.13 -0.77 -17.04
N GLY A 70 12.08 -1.70 -16.96
CA GLY A 70 12.40 -2.58 -18.09
C GLY A 70 11.26 -3.50 -18.53
N LEU A 71 10.37 -3.90 -17.61
CA LEU A 71 9.21 -4.72 -17.98
C LEU A 71 8.18 -3.95 -18.81
N ASP A 72 7.90 -2.69 -18.44
CA ASP A 72 7.02 -1.81 -19.22
C ASP A 72 7.61 -1.52 -20.60
N HIS A 73 8.91 -1.20 -20.64
CA HIS A 73 9.63 -0.95 -21.89
C HIS A 73 9.56 -2.15 -22.86
N ILE A 74 9.71 -3.39 -22.37
CA ILE A 74 9.52 -4.60 -23.19
C ILE A 74 8.08 -4.70 -23.71
N GLY A 75 7.11 -4.39 -22.85
CA GLY A 75 5.69 -4.31 -23.20
C GLY A 75 5.46 -3.38 -24.37
N HIS A 76 5.93 -2.13 -24.30
CA HIS A 76 5.80 -1.16 -25.39
C HIS A 76 6.48 -1.58 -26.70
N ILE A 77 7.64 -2.23 -26.63
CA ILE A 77 8.38 -2.64 -27.83
C ILE A 77 7.71 -3.85 -28.53
N SER A 78 7.26 -4.83 -27.74
CA SER A 78 7.01 -6.18 -28.26
C SER A 78 5.76 -6.87 -27.70
N GLY A 79 5.02 -6.20 -26.82
CA GLY A 79 3.80 -6.71 -26.21
C GLY A 79 4.02 -7.72 -25.07
N PRO A 80 2.94 -8.07 -24.35
CA PRO A 80 2.99 -8.94 -23.17
C PRO A 80 3.39 -10.39 -23.45
N HIS A 81 3.32 -10.84 -24.70
CA HIS A 81 3.65 -12.22 -25.11
C HIS A 81 5.06 -12.37 -25.67
N SER A 82 5.88 -11.31 -25.57
CA SER A 82 7.27 -11.32 -26.01
C SER A 82 8.11 -12.35 -25.25
N SER A 83 9.05 -12.99 -25.96
CA SER A 83 10.01 -13.93 -25.33
C SER A 83 10.94 -13.25 -24.33
N LEU A 84 10.98 -11.91 -24.30
CA LEU A 84 11.74 -11.10 -23.33
C LEU A 84 11.03 -10.96 -21.98
N ILE A 85 9.72 -11.19 -21.90
CA ILE A 85 8.94 -11.02 -20.67
C ILE A 85 9.39 -12.02 -19.59
N GLN A 86 9.52 -13.30 -19.94
CA GLN A 86 9.90 -14.32 -18.96
C GLN A 86 11.30 -14.06 -18.36
N PRO A 87 12.37 -13.81 -19.13
CA PRO A 87 13.66 -13.42 -18.57
C PRO A 87 13.58 -12.17 -17.68
N LYS A 88 12.80 -11.17 -18.06
CA LYS A 88 12.64 -9.94 -17.26
C LYS A 88 11.91 -10.20 -15.93
N LEU A 89 10.89 -11.06 -15.91
CA LEU A 89 10.23 -11.48 -14.68
C LEU A 89 11.16 -12.27 -13.76
N LEU A 90 12.06 -13.10 -14.31
CA LEU A 90 13.09 -13.80 -13.53
C LEU A 90 14.10 -12.83 -12.92
N GLU A 91 14.48 -11.78 -13.63
CA GLU A 91 15.32 -10.70 -13.09
C GLU A 91 14.67 -10.03 -11.88
N MET A 92 13.37 -9.71 -11.96
CA MET A 92 12.62 -9.12 -10.85
C MET A 92 12.47 -10.08 -9.67
N ASP A 93 12.28 -11.38 -9.93
CA ASP A 93 12.24 -12.42 -8.89
C ASP A 93 13.58 -12.50 -8.14
N ASP A 94 14.71 -12.45 -8.84
CA ASP A 94 16.04 -12.47 -8.24
C ASP A 94 16.29 -11.21 -7.37
N VAL A 95 15.85 -10.04 -7.82
CA VAL A 95 15.89 -8.80 -7.03
C VAL A 95 15.07 -8.94 -5.75
N LEU A 96 13.82 -9.42 -5.85
CA LEU A 96 12.95 -9.61 -4.68
C LEU A 96 13.51 -10.62 -3.70
N LYS A 97 14.03 -11.74 -4.19
CA LYS A 97 14.66 -12.78 -3.38
C LYS A 97 15.85 -12.22 -2.60
N LYS A 98 16.68 -11.40 -3.25
CA LYS A 98 17.82 -10.73 -2.62
C LYS A 98 17.39 -9.79 -1.49
N ILE A 99 16.38 -8.96 -1.73
CA ILE A 99 15.82 -8.05 -0.72
C ILE A 99 15.27 -8.86 0.46
N HIS A 100 14.41 -9.84 0.19
CA HIS A 100 13.79 -10.67 1.21
C HIS A 100 14.82 -11.42 2.05
N SER A 101 15.83 -12.05 1.43
CA SER A 101 16.91 -12.73 2.16
C SER A 101 17.69 -11.77 3.07
N SER A 102 17.96 -10.54 2.62
CA SER A 102 18.61 -9.54 3.46
C SER A 102 17.74 -9.12 4.64
N LEU A 103 16.44 -8.90 4.42
CA LEU A 103 15.50 -8.50 5.48
C LEU A 103 15.33 -9.60 6.53
N VAL A 104 15.20 -10.87 6.11
CA VAL A 104 15.15 -12.02 7.01
C VAL A 104 16.42 -12.14 7.85
N SER A 105 17.60 -11.90 7.25
CA SER A 105 18.87 -11.94 7.98
C SER A 105 18.94 -10.85 9.05
N LYS A 106 18.57 -9.61 8.69
CA LYS A 106 18.52 -8.48 9.64
C LYS A 106 17.52 -8.68 10.78
N GLU A 107 16.36 -9.25 10.47
CA GLU A 107 15.36 -9.59 11.49
C GLU A 107 15.94 -10.62 12.48
N ALA A 108 16.60 -11.67 11.98
CA ALA A 108 17.25 -12.67 12.84
C ALA A 108 18.36 -12.08 13.73
N GLU A 109 18.97 -10.97 13.31
CA GLU A 109 19.94 -10.19 14.09
C GLU A 109 19.29 -9.22 15.09
N GLY A 110 17.96 -9.16 15.17
CA GLY A 110 17.22 -8.35 16.13
C GLY A 110 16.75 -6.99 15.61
N SER A 111 16.78 -6.77 14.30
CA SER A 111 16.18 -5.57 13.69
C SER A 111 14.67 -5.51 13.88
N LEU A 112 14.10 -4.31 13.74
CA LEU A 112 12.65 -4.13 13.78
C LEU A 112 11.95 -4.92 12.65
N PRO A 113 10.67 -5.30 12.85
CA PRO A 113 9.87 -5.93 11.79
C PRO A 113 9.84 -5.09 10.51
N TYR A 114 9.98 -5.75 9.37
CA TYR A 114 9.95 -5.12 8.05
C TYR A 114 8.59 -5.30 7.36
N LEU A 115 8.34 -4.46 6.36
CA LEU A 115 7.28 -4.67 5.37
C LEU A 115 7.92 -4.53 3.98
N LEU A 116 7.92 -5.61 3.22
CA LEU A 116 8.28 -5.62 1.81
C LEU A 116 6.99 -5.54 0.97
N VAL A 117 6.94 -4.55 0.10
CA VAL A 117 5.80 -4.28 -0.80
C VAL A 117 6.28 -4.45 -2.23
N LEU A 118 5.65 -5.36 -2.97
CA LEU A 118 5.75 -5.47 -4.41
C LEU A 118 4.39 -5.13 -5.00
N CYS A 119 4.34 -4.15 -5.90
CA CYS A 119 3.13 -3.82 -6.64
C CYS A 119 3.47 -3.40 -8.07
N GLY A 120 2.56 -3.71 -9.00
CA GLY A 120 2.50 -3.02 -10.29
C GLY A 120 1.64 -1.77 -10.17
N ASP A 121 2.03 -0.70 -10.88
CA ASP A 121 1.25 0.54 -11.02
C ASP A 121 0.25 0.45 -12.18
N HIS A 122 0.56 -0.30 -13.23
CA HIS A 122 -0.40 -0.67 -14.28
C HIS A 122 -0.07 -2.04 -14.89
N GLY A 123 -1.05 -2.61 -15.59
CA GLY A 123 -0.85 -3.71 -16.50
C GLY A 123 -0.70 -3.20 -17.94
N MET A 124 -0.94 -4.05 -18.94
CA MET A 124 -0.83 -3.66 -20.34
C MET A 124 -1.87 -4.37 -21.22
N SER A 125 -2.24 -3.73 -22.32
CA SER A 125 -3.06 -4.30 -23.37
C SER A 125 -2.31 -5.37 -24.15
N GLU A 126 -3.04 -6.15 -24.95
CA GLU A 126 -2.48 -7.16 -25.85
C GLU A 126 -1.45 -6.59 -26.85
N THR A 127 -1.50 -5.29 -27.13
CA THR A 127 -0.55 -4.61 -28.02
C THR A 127 0.57 -3.89 -27.27
N GLY A 128 0.69 -4.09 -25.95
CA GLY A 128 1.73 -3.45 -25.14
C GLY A 128 1.49 -1.96 -24.85
N SER A 129 0.24 -1.48 -25.00
CA SER A 129 -0.15 -0.13 -24.55
C SER A 129 -0.69 -0.20 -23.12
N HIS A 130 -0.82 0.93 -22.46
CA HIS A 130 -1.55 1.05 -21.19
C HIS A 130 -2.28 2.40 -21.13
N GLY A 131 -3.03 2.64 -20.04
CA GLY A 131 -3.85 3.85 -19.85
C GLY A 131 -5.32 3.68 -20.23
N GLY A 132 -5.72 2.50 -20.71
CA GLY A 132 -7.11 2.09 -20.83
C GLY A 132 -7.67 1.50 -19.53
N SER A 133 -8.83 0.87 -19.65
CA SER A 133 -9.57 0.27 -18.54
C SER A 133 -9.89 -1.22 -18.76
N SER A 134 -9.14 -1.89 -19.65
CA SER A 134 -9.32 -3.33 -19.85
C SER A 134 -8.78 -4.11 -18.67
N GLU A 135 -9.31 -5.31 -18.44
CA GLU A 135 -8.91 -6.16 -17.31
C GLU A 135 -7.38 -6.36 -17.24
N PRO A 136 -6.65 -6.67 -18.34
CA PRO A 136 -5.19 -6.81 -18.29
C PRO A 136 -4.43 -5.49 -18.01
N GLU A 137 -5.05 -4.33 -18.25
CA GLU A 137 -4.44 -3.01 -17.98
C GLU A 137 -4.60 -2.57 -16.53
N ILE A 138 -5.68 -2.97 -15.85
CA ILE A 138 -5.97 -2.55 -14.47
C ILE A 138 -5.59 -3.61 -13.42
N SER A 139 -5.49 -4.88 -13.84
CA SER A 139 -5.18 -5.99 -12.93
C SER A 139 -3.67 -6.17 -12.76
N THR A 140 -3.17 -5.70 -11.62
CA THR A 140 -1.75 -5.76 -11.25
C THR A 140 -1.53 -6.60 -9.99
N PRO A 141 -0.35 -7.23 -9.84
CA PRO A 141 -0.04 -7.96 -8.63
C PRO A 141 0.20 -6.98 -7.47
N LEU A 142 -0.27 -7.35 -6.27
CA LEU A 142 0.14 -6.78 -5.00
C LEU A 142 0.59 -7.92 -4.07
N VAL A 143 1.82 -7.86 -3.61
CA VAL A 143 2.40 -8.81 -2.65
C VAL A 143 2.94 -8.04 -1.46
N LEU A 144 2.50 -8.43 -0.27
CA LEU A 144 2.93 -7.87 1.00
C LEU A 144 3.61 -8.98 1.81
N ILE A 145 4.86 -8.77 2.20
CA ILE A 145 5.65 -9.73 2.98
C ILE A 145 6.11 -9.04 4.27
N SER A 146 5.76 -9.64 5.40
CA SER A 146 6.17 -9.16 6.72
C SER A 146 6.16 -10.32 7.72
N PRO A 147 7.08 -10.34 8.69
CA PRO A 147 7.00 -11.28 9.82
C PRO A 147 5.77 -11.04 10.72
N ALA A 148 5.14 -9.86 10.63
CA ALA A 148 3.89 -9.58 11.34
C ALA A 148 2.68 -10.36 10.77
N PHE A 149 2.80 -10.91 9.56
CA PHE A 149 1.72 -11.67 8.94
C PHE A 149 1.79 -13.14 9.33
N ARG A 150 0.63 -13.71 9.66
CA ARG A 150 0.53 -15.15 9.89
C ARG A 150 0.80 -15.92 8.61
N ARG A 151 1.68 -16.93 8.69
CA ARG A 151 1.88 -17.90 7.60
C ARG A 151 0.58 -18.67 7.37
N LYS A 152 -0.12 -18.35 6.29
CA LYS A 152 -1.29 -19.09 5.82
C LYS A 152 -0.78 -20.36 5.10
N GLY A 153 -1.36 -21.52 5.44
CA GLY A 153 -1.06 -22.77 4.73
C GLY A 153 -1.74 -22.78 3.36
N GLY A 154 -0.97 -23.06 2.31
CA GLY A 154 -1.47 -23.21 0.93
C GLY A 154 -1.69 -21.88 0.19
N MET A 155 -1.75 -21.97 -1.14
CA MET A 155 -2.09 -20.85 -2.02
C MET A 155 -3.61 -20.67 -2.04
N LYS A 156 -4.10 -19.57 -1.47
CA LYS A 156 -5.50 -19.15 -1.61
C LYS A 156 -5.64 -18.20 -2.80
N LYS A 157 -6.83 -18.13 -3.38
CA LYS A 157 -7.15 -17.09 -4.37
C LYS A 157 -6.92 -15.71 -3.70
N PRO A 158 -6.10 -14.83 -4.28
CA PRO A 158 -5.91 -13.48 -3.75
C PRO A 158 -7.23 -12.71 -3.71
N GLU A 159 -7.37 -11.85 -2.71
CA GLU A 159 -8.43 -10.84 -2.67
C GLU A 159 -8.12 -9.74 -3.70
N VAL A 160 -9.17 -9.13 -4.24
CA VAL A 160 -9.03 -7.96 -5.13
C VAL A 160 -9.14 -6.71 -4.25
N VAL A 161 -8.18 -5.80 -4.42
CA VAL A 161 -8.12 -4.51 -3.73
C VAL A 161 -7.86 -3.41 -4.74
N GLU A 162 -8.20 -2.17 -4.39
CA GLU A 162 -7.92 -1.01 -5.23
C GLU A 162 -6.54 -0.45 -4.91
N GLN A 163 -5.81 0.09 -5.89
CA GLN A 163 -4.49 0.70 -5.63
C GLN A 163 -4.57 1.87 -4.63
N VAL A 164 -5.68 2.61 -4.62
CA VAL A 164 -5.92 3.70 -3.65
C VAL A 164 -5.92 3.21 -2.21
N ASP A 165 -6.24 1.93 -1.97
CA ASP A 165 -6.28 1.29 -0.65
C ASP A 165 -4.87 1.11 -0.04
N LEU A 166 -3.81 1.16 -0.86
CA LEU A 166 -2.43 1.14 -0.37
C LEU A 166 -2.11 2.37 0.49
N THR A 167 -2.65 3.53 0.15
CA THR A 167 -2.33 4.78 0.85
C THR A 167 -2.68 4.74 2.35
N PRO A 168 -3.94 4.48 2.76
CA PRO A 168 -4.28 4.40 4.18
C PRO A 168 -3.65 3.18 4.85
N THR A 169 -3.49 2.07 4.12
CA THR A 169 -2.91 0.83 4.65
C THR A 169 -1.44 1.03 5.04
N LEU A 170 -0.63 1.58 4.13
CA LEU A 170 0.79 1.86 4.41
C LEU A 170 0.95 2.98 5.45
N ALA A 171 0.11 4.01 5.40
CA ALA A 171 0.15 5.08 6.40
C ALA A 171 -0.04 4.53 7.82
N LEU A 172 -1.11 3.76 8.04
CA LEU A 172 -1.39 3.20 9.36
C LEU A 172 -0.38 2.13 9.78
N GLY A 173 0.07 1.29 8.84
CA GLY A 173 1.11 0.27 9.10
C GLY A 173 2.45 0.86 9.52
N LEU A 174 2.78 2.06 9.03
CA LEU A 174 4.01 2.79 9.38
C LEU A 174 3.82 3.79 10.54
N GLY A 175 2.62 3.87 11.13
CA GLY A 175 2.30 4.84 12.18
C GLY A 175 2.30 6.29 11.69
N LEU A 176 1.99 6.52 10.41
CA LEU A 176 1.95 7.82 9.76
C LEU A 176 0.49 8.32 9.62
N PRO A 177 0.27 9.64 9.53
CA PRO A 177 -1.03 10.18 9.16
C PRO A 177 -1.46 9.73 7.76
N ILE A 178 -2.75 9.45 7.57
CA ILE A 178 -3.32 9.18 6.25
C ILE A 178 -3.31 10.49 5.45
N SER A 179 -2.95 10.42 4.16
CA SER A 179 -2.96 11.58 3.27
C SER A 179 -4.36 12.21 3.18
N GLN A 180 -4.44 13.55 3.23
CA GLN A 180 -5.70 14.31 3.22
C GLN A 180 -6.55 14.10 1.96
N ASN A 181 -5.94 13.70 0.85
CA ASN A 181 -6.65 13.43 -0.41
C ASN A 181 -6.89 11.93 -0.62
N SER A 182 -6.61 11.09 0.37
CA SER A 182 -6.81 9.66 0.24
C SER A 182 -8.30 9.32 0.28
N VAL A 183 -8.77 8.68 -0.80
CA VAL A 183 -10.11 8.09 -0.92
C VAL A 183 -10.12 6.59 -0.61
N GLY A 184 -8.94 6.01 -0.35
CA GLY A 184 -8.80 4.57 -0.13
C GLY A 184 -9.32 4.12 1.22
N ARG A 185 -9.52 2.80 1.32
CA ARG A 185 -9.84 2.11 2.56
C ARG A 185 -8.71 1.17 2.97
N VAL A 186 -8.59 0.91 4.27
CA VAL A 186 -7.63 -0.06 4.81
C VAL A 186 -7.88 -1.45 4.24
N ILE A 187 -6.82 -2.13 3.81
CA ILE A 187 -6.84 -3.55 3.43
C ILE A 187 -6.90 -4.40 4.71
N PRO A 188 -8.02 -5.06 5.03
CA PRO A 188 -8.21 -5.71 6.34
C PRO A 188 -7.20 -6.84 6.61
N GLY A 189 -6.82 -7.59 5.56
CA GLY A 189 -5.86 -8.69 5.67
C GLY A 189 -4.48 -8.28 6.18
N VAL A 190 -4.10 -7.00 6.07
CA VAL A 190 -2.82 -6.48 6.58
C VAL A 190 -2.83 -6.36 8.11
N PHE A 191 -3.98 -6.12 8.72
CA PHE A 191 -4.12 -5.90 10.15
C PHE A 191 -4.87 -7.03 10.86
N GLU A 192 -5.10 -8.16 10.19
CA GLU A 192 -5.88 -9.31 10.69
C GLU A 192 -5.33 -9.86 12.03
N GLU A 193 -4.00 -9.84 12.19
CA GLU A 193 -3.31 -10.33 13.39
C GLU A 193 -3.15 -9.26 14.49
N SER A 194 -3.58 -8.01 14.23
CA SER A 194 -3.60 -6.96 15.26
C SER A 194 -4.71 -7.20 16.28
N SER A 195 -4.59 -6.60 17.47
CA SER A 195 -5.67 -6.69 18.47
C SER A 195 -6.97 -6.09 17.90
N LEU A 196 -8.14 -6.61 18.34
CA LEU A 196 -9.43 -6.05 17.90
C LEU A 196 -9.53 -4.54 18.20
N ARG A 197 -8.93 -4.09 19.30
CA ARG A 197 -8.85 -2.68 19.66
C ARG A 197 -8.09 -1.87 18.60
N ASP A 198 -6.95 -2.37 18.13
CA ASP A 198 -6.14 -1.68 17.11
C ASP A 198 -6.83 -1.72 15.74
N GLN A 199 -7.44 -2.85 15.38
CA GLN A 199 -8.25 -2.94 14.16
C GLN A 199 -9.37 -1.89 14.15
N LEU A 200 -10.13 -1.77 15.24
CA LEU A 200 -11.18 -0.75 15.37
C LEU A 200 -10.61 0.68 15.35
N ARG A 201 -9.43 0.90 15.94
CA ARG A 201 -8.73 2.20 15.90
C ARG A 201 -8.32 2.57 14.47
N PHE A 202 -7.74 1.64 13.71
CA PHE A 202 -7.33 1.87 12.32
C PHE A 202 -8.53 2.20 11.44
N LEU A 203 -9.62 1.45 11.58
CA LEU A 203 -10.86 1.71 10.86
C LEU A 203 -11.48 3.07 11.24
N HIS A 204 -11.43 3.44 12.52
CA HIS A 204 -11.89 4.76 12.97
C HIS A 204 -11.06 5.90 12.35
N LEU A 205 -9.73 5.80 12.35
CA LEU A 205 -8.84 6.80 11.75
C LEU A 205 -9.07 6.94 10.24
N ASN A 206 -9.21 5.82 9.53
CA ASN A 206 -9.50 5.86 8.10
C ASN A 206 -10.89 6.42 7.79
N GLY A 207 -11.92 6.03 8.55
CA GLY A 207 -13.25 6.59 8.42
C GLY A 207 -13.29 8.09 8.74
N HIS A 208 -12.53 8.54 9.74
CA HIS A 208 -12.39 9.97 10.03
C HIS A 208 -11.81 10.73 8.83
N GLN A 209 -10.72 10.22 8.25
CA GLN A 209 -10.12 10.82 7.06
C GLN A 209 -11.11 10.91 5.88
N LEU A 210 -11.81 9.82 5.56
CA LEU A 210 -12.83 9.82 4.50
C LEU A 210 -13.97 10.81 4.82
N SER A 211 -14.35 10.93 6.09
CA SER A 211 -15.39 11.87 6.51
C SER A 211 -14.98 13.33 6.35
N CYS A 212 -13.70 13.66 6.59
CA CYS A 212 -13.16 14.99 6.32
C CYS A 212 -13.20 15.29 4.82
N LEU A 213 -12.76 14.34 4.00
CA LEU A 213 -12.76 14.51 2.55
C LEU A 213 -14.18 14.63 1.98
N LEU A 214 -15.15 13.86 2.48
CA LEU A 214 -16.57 13.97 2.13
C LEU A 214 -17.12 15.36 2.46
N LYS A 215 -16.84 15.85 3.68
CA LYS A 215 -17.25 17.19 4.11
C LYS A 215 -16.72 18.28 3.19
N ASP A 216 -15.47 18.15 2.74
CA ASP A 216 -14.82 19.14 1.89
C ASP A 216 -15.26 19.05 0.42
N SER A 217 -15.75 17.88 -0.02
CA SER A 217 -15.99 17.59 -1.45
C SER A 217 -17.47 17.50 -1.84
N ILE A 218 -18.38 17.19 -0.91
CA ILE A 218 -19.79 16.89 -1.22
C ILE A 218 -20.73 17.81 -0.42
N PRO A 219 -21.47 18.73 -1.09
CA PRO A 219 -22.51 19.50 -0.43
C PRO A 219 -23.59 18.59 0.16
N GLY A 220 -23.92 18.80 1.45
CA GLY A 220 -24.89 17.97 2.15
C GLY A 220 -24.39 16.56 2.49
N TYR A 221 -23.07 16.38 2.64
CA TYR A 221 -22.42 15.12 3.04
C TYR A 221 -23.05 14.47 4.29
N GLU A 222 -23.74 15.22 5.14
CA GLU A 222 -24.42 14.70 6.31
C GLU A 222 -25.53 13.70 5.97
N LYS A 223 -26.04 13.75 4.73
CA LYS A 223 -27.03 12.81 4.18
C LYS A 223 -26.40 11.66 3.40
N ASP A 224 -25.06 11.62 3.29
CA ASP A 224 -24.38 10.51 2.64
C ASP A 224 -24.56 9.22 3.46
N ALA A 225 -24.99 8.15 2.81
CA ALA A 225 -25.29 6.90 3.47
C ALA A 225 -24.05 6.27 4.14
N GLY A 226 -22.87 6.41 3.53
CA GLY A 226 -21.61 5.93 4.10
C GLY A 226 -21.22 6.74 5.34
N PHE A 227 -21.40 8.06 5.29
CA PHE A 227 -21.16 8.94 6.44
C PHE A 227 -22.10 8.63 7.61
N GLU A 228 -23.41 8.44 7.36
CA GLU A 228 -24.36 8.03 8.40
C GLU A 228 -23.97 6.69 9.03
N GLN A 229 -23.60 5.70 8.22
CA GLN A 229 -23.10 4.40 8.70
C GLN A 229 -21.84 4.57 9.55
N PHE A 230 -20.90 5.42 9.12
CA PHE A 230 -19.69 5.72 9.88
C PHE A 230 -20.00 6.31 11.25
N ARG A 231 -20.96 7.25 11.34
CA ARG A 231 -21.40 7.85 12.62
C ARG A 231 -22.03 6.82 13.55
N VAL A 232 -22.79 5.86 13.00
CA VAL A 232 -23.33 4.74 13.78
C VAL A 232 -22.21 3.84 14.30
N ALA A 233 -21.25 3.47 13.44
CA ALA A 233 -20.10 2.65 13.81
C ALA A 233 -19.23 3.34 14.87
N GLU A 234 -18.97 4.65 14.73
CA GLU A 234 -18.22 5.47 15.67
C GLU A 234 -18.88 5.51 17.06
N LYS A 235 -20.20 5.71 17.11
CA LYS A 235 -20.95 5.67 18.38
C LYS A 235 -20.87 4.28 19.02
N ALA A 236 -21.02 3.21 18.23
CA ALA A 236 -20.94 1.84 18.72
C ALA A 236 -19.52 1.50 19.22
N HIS A 237 -18.48 1.96 18.53
CA HIS A 237 -17.09 1.84 18.95
C HIS A 237 -16.84 2.56 20.28
N GLY A 238 -17.36 3.78 20.46
CA GLY A 238 -17.26 4.50 21.73
C GLY A 238 -17.89 3.74 22.91
N ASN A 239 -19.05 3.10 22.70
CA ASN A 239 -19.68 2.25 23.71
C ASN A 239 -18.86 0.98 23.99
N TRP A 240 -18.32 0.35 22.94
CA TRP A 240 -17.42 -0.80 23.07
C TRP A 240 -16.16 -0.46 23.88
N MET A 241 -15.56 0.70 23.61
CA MET A 241 -14.35 1.15 24.30
C MET A 241 -14.59 1.38 25.81
N LYS A 242 -15.75 1.93 26.20
CA LYS A 242 -16.11 2.10 27.62
C LYS A 242 -16.11 0.77 28.35
N LEU A 243 -16.83 -0.23 27.82
CA LEU A 243 -16.90 -1.56 28.41
C LEU A 243 -15.54 -2.28 28.39
N TYR A 244 -14.75 -2.09 27.33
CA TYR A 244 -13.39 -2.63 27.25
C TYR A 244 -12.48 -2.08 28.35
N LEU A 245 -12.53 -0.77 28.61
CA LEU A 245 -11.72 -0.10 29.64
C LEU A 245 -12.15 -0.46 31.06
N GLU A 246 -13.41 -0.85 31.27
CA GLU A 246 -13.90 -1.38 32.54
C GLU A 246 -13.41 -2.82 32.83
N GLY A 247 -12.59 -3.40 31.96
CA GLY A 247 -12.00 -4.73 32.13
C GLY A 247 -12.96 -5.88 31.79
N ASN A 248 -14.05 -5.60 31.07
CA ASN A 248 -14.99 -6.63 30.64
C ASN A 248 -14.35 -7.54 29.59
N ALA A 249 -14.01 -8.78 29.95
CA ALA A 249 -13.45 -9.77 29.02
C ALA A 249 -14.50 -10.75 28.45
N SER A 250 -15.79 -10.39 28.49
CA SER A 250 -16.86 -11.30 28.08
C SER A 250 -16.84 -11.58 26.58
N GLU A 251 -17.29 -12.79 26.21
CA GLU A 251 -17.57 -13.16 24.82
C GLU A 251 -18.55 -12.17 24.15
N VAL A 252 -19.49 -11.62 24.95
CA VAL A 252 -20.42 -10.57 24.51
C VAL A 252 -19.68 -9.33 24.04
N LEU A 253 -18.65 -8.86 24.76
CA LEU A 253 -17.85 -7.71 24.34
C LEU A 253 -17.07 -8.01 23.05
N MET A 254 -16.50 -9.21 22.94
CA MET A 254 -15.79 -9.64 21.74
C MET A 254 -16.72 -9.65 20.51
N ASN A 255 -17.91 -10.21 20.65
CA ASN A 255 -18.92 -10.25 19.59
C ASN A 255 -19.42 -8.85 19.23
N MET A 256 -19.57 -7.97 20.22
CA MET A 256 -19.90 -6.57 19.96
C MET A 256 -18.79 -5.87 19.16
N GLY A 257 -17.52 -6.08 19.50
CA GLY A 257 -16.41 -5.48 18.77
C GLY A 257 -16.30 -6.00 17.32
N LYS A 258 -16.53 -7.29 17.09
CA LYS A 258 -16.62 -7.86 15.72
C LYS A 258 -17.76 -7.24 14.92
N LYS A 259 -18.90 -6.94 15.57
CA LYS A 259 -20.01 -6.23 14.94
C LYS A 259 -19.63 -4.80 14.56
N VAL A 260 -18.95 -4.06 15.44
CA VAL A 260 -18.46 -2.70 15.16
C VAL A 260 -17.45 -2.73 13.99
N LEU A 261 -16.55 -3.72 13.97
CA LEU A 261 -15.59 -3.89 12.88
C LEU A 261 -16.29 -4.03 11.53
N LYS A 262 -17.32 -4.90 11.45
CA LYS A 262 -18.11 -5.07 10.23
C LYS A 262 -18.81 -3.77 9.81
N GLN A 263 -19.40 -3.04 10.77
CA GLN A 263 -20.06 -1.76 10.50
C GLN A 263 -19.09 -0.72 9.94
N TYR A 264 -17.86 -0.66 10.46
CA TYR A 264 -16.84 0.20 9.90
C TYR A 264 -16.47 -0.20 8.47
N LEU A 265 -16.19 -1.49 8.21
CA LEU A 265 -15.83 -1.94 6.87
C LEU A 265 -16.90 -1.56 5.82
N GLU A 266 -18.18 -1.73 6.16
CA GLU A 266 -19.31 -1.33 5.31
C GLU A 266 -19.34 0.20 5.10
N ALA A 267 -19.20 0.98 6.18
CA ALA A 267 -19.20 2.44 6.11
C ALA A 267 -18.04 2.99 5.27
N LEU A 268 -16.82 2.47 5.48
CA LEU A 268 -15.62 2.87 4.75
C LEU A 268 -15.75 2.56 3.25
N ALA A 269 -16.31 1.39 2.91
CA ALA A 269 -16.59 1.02 1.52
C ALA A 269 -17.58 1.99 0.85
N ALA A 270 -18.65 2.35 1.56
CA ALA A 270 -19.66 3.29 1.05
C ALA A 270 -19.08 4.71 0.86
N MET A 271 -18.36 5.23 1.86
CA MET A 271 -17.73 6.56 1.78
C MET A 271 -16.65 6.62 0.68
N SER A 272 -15.78 5.61 0.59
CA SER A 272 -14.76 5.52 -0.45
C SER A 272 -15.40 5.49 -1.84
N SER A 273 -16.45 4.67 -2.04
CA SER A 273 -17.17 4.63 -3.31
C SER A 273 -17.84 5.96 -3.69
N ALA A 274 -18.40 6.69 -2.72
CA ALA A 274 -19.00 8.00 -2.95
C ALA A 274 -17.96 9.03 -3.39
N LEU A 275 -16.79 9.03 -2.76
CA LEU A 275 -15.67 9.91 -3.09
C LEU A 275 -15.05 9.59 -4.45
N SER A 276 -14.82 8.31 -4.75
CA SER A 276 -14.20 7.90 -6.01
C SER A 276 -15.05 8.24 -7.25
N LYS A 277 -16.38 8.42 -7.10
CA LYS A 277 -17.25 8.87 -8.21
C LYS A 277 -17.08 10.34 -8.58
N GLN A 278 -16.36 11.12 -7.77
CA GLN A 278 -16.08 12.54 -8.03
C GLN A 278 -14.74 12.74 -8.76
N LEU A 279 -13.93 11.69 -8.88
CA LEU A 279 -12.66 11.68 -9.62
C LEU A 279 -12.91 11.34 -11.10
#